data_AF-A0A7C2EJD1-F1
#
_entry.id   AF-A0A7C2EJD1-F1
#
_cell.length_a   1.000
_cell.length_b   1.000
_cell.length_c   1.000
_cell.angle_alpha   90.00
_cell.angle_beta   90.00
_cell.angle_gamma   90.00
#
_symmetry.space_group_name_H-M   'P 1'
#
loop_
_entity.id
_entity.type
_entity.pdbx_description
1 polymer ?
#
loop_
_entity_poly.entity_id
_entity_poly.type
_entity_poly.pdbx_seq_one_letter_code
_entity_poly.pdbx_strand_id
1 'polypeptide(L)'
;MEEQEAALEAAVRTAQDALRMVKAQYKVGLVAREKVREAEATLAEAQASLYSIKCQRAALLATWRYLTGRPVIESLQKFTPTSHVG
;
A
#
# COMPACT_ATOMS: atom_id res chain seq x y z
N MET A 1 -2.38 13.46 6.25
CA MET A 1 -2.13 12.33 5.32
C MET A 1 -1.37 11.21 6.01
N GLU A 2 -0.24 11.49 6.68
CA GLU A 2 0.51 10.47 7.45
C GLU A 2 -0.34 9.78 8.53
N GLU A 3 -1.26 10.51 9.17
CA GLU A 3 -2.17 9.92 10.17
C GLU A 3 -3.16 8.91 9.58
N GLN A 4 -3.60 9.10 8.32
CA GLN A 4 -4.43 8.11 7.62
C GLN A 4 -3.62 6.88 7.22
N GLU A 5 -2.37 7.06 6.80
CA GLU A 5 -1.47 5.94 6.50
C GLU A 5 -1.21 5.10 7.78
N ALA A 6 -0.89 5.76 8.89
CA ALA A 6 -0.65 5.11 10.18
C ALA A 6 -1.90 4.38 10.72
N ALA A 7 -3.09 4.97 10.58
CA ALA A 7 -4.34 4.34 10.96
C ALA A 7 -4.62 3.07 10.11
N LEU A 8 -4.35 3.11 8.81
CA LEU A 8 -4.51 1.95 7.92
C LEU A 8 -3.46 0.87 8.18
N GLU A 9 -2.23 1.25 8.51
CA GLU A 9 -1.20 0.30 8.94
C GLU A 9 -1.58 -0.41 10.24
N ALA A 10 -2.14 0.33 11.20
CA ALA A 10 -2.68 -0.26 12.42
C ALA A 10 -3.85 -1.21 12.12
N ALA A 11 -4.76 -0.83 11.23
CA ALA A 11 -5.89 -1.68 10.82
C ALA A 11 -5.42 -2.99 10.16
N VAL A 12 -4.42 -2.95 9.28
CA VAL A 12 -3.81 -4.15 8.69
C VAL A 12 -3.21 -5.03 9.78
N ARG A 13 -2.55 -4.44 10.78
CA ARG A 13 -1.94 -5.19 11.88
C ARG A 13 -2.99 -5.89 12.74
N THR A 14 -4.06 -5.17 13.10
CA THR A 14 -5.20 -5.76 13.82
C THR A 14 -5.85 -6.89 13.03
N ALA A 15 -6.03 -6.75 11.71
CA ALA A 15 -6.57 -7.81 10.86
C ALA A 15 -5.63 -9.03 10.79
N GLN A 16 -4.30 -8.82 10.80
CA GLN A 16 -3.33 -9.92 10.86
C GLN A 16 -3.40 -10.67 12.19
N ASP A 17 -3.48 -9.97 13.32
CA ASP A 17 -3.61 -10.59 14.63
C ASP A 17 -4.94 -11.36 14.77
N ALA A 18 -6.03 -10.79 14.26
CA ALA A 18 -7.32 -11.49 14.17
C ALA A 18 -7.22 -12.78 13.35
N LEU A 19 -6.55 -12.73 12.19
CA LEU A 19 -6.33 -13.93 11.36
C LEU A 19 -5.50 -14.99 12.08
N ARG A 20 -4.46 -14.59 12.82
CA ARG A 20 -3.66 -15.54 13.63
C ARG A 20 -4.51 -16.22 14.68
N MET A 21 -5.36 -15.45 15.37
CA MET A 21 -6.26 -15.99 16.39
C MET A 21 -7.27 -16.97 15.79
N VAL A 22 -7.90 -16.62 14.67
CA VAL A 22 -8.85 -17.50 13.96
C VAL A 22 -8.15 -18.75 13.43
N LYS A 23 -6.91 -18.65 12.93
CA LYS A 23 -6.11 -19.82 12.51
C LYS A 23 -5.76 -20.73 13.69
N ALA A 24 -5.45 -20.16 14.86
CA ALA A 24 -5.20 -20.94 16.08
C ALA A 24 -6.47 -21.68 16.53
N GLN A 25 -7.62 -20.99 16.54
CA GLN A 25 -8.93 -21.58 16.84
C GLN A 25 -9.30 -22.70 15.84
N TYR A 26 -9.01 -22.51 14.55
CA TYR A 26 -9.26 -23.52 13.54
C TYR A 26 -8.42 -24.79 13.77
N LYS A 27 -7.14 -24.62 14.13
CA LYS A 27 -6.24 -25.74 14.43
C LYS A 27 -6.72 -26.61 15.60
N VAL A 28 -7.34 -25.99 16.60
CA VAL A 28 -7.92 -26.73 17.74
C VAL A 28 -9.37 -27.16 17.50
N GLY A 29 -9.91 -26.95 16.28
CA GLY A 29 -11.25 -27.37 15.88
C GLY A 29 -12.39 -26.49 16.41
N LEU A 30 -12.09 -25.29 16.94
CA LEU A 30 -13.08 -24.40 17.54
C LEU A 30 -13.90 -23.62 16.51
N VAL A 31 -13.35 -23.38 15.32
CA VAL A 31 -13.99 -22.64 14.23
C VAL A 31 -13.89 -23.39 12.91
N ALA A 32 -14.84 -23.15 12.01
CA ALA A 32 -14.84 -23.72 10.67
C ALA A 32 -13.80 -23.04 9.76
N ARG A 33 -13.38 -23.75 8.70
CA ARG A 33 -12.44 -23.22 7.68
C ARG A 33 -12.97 -21.96 6.98
N GLU A 34 -14.29 -21.83 6.91
CA GLU A 34 -14.95 -20.64 6.35
C GLU A 34 -14.62 -19.37 7.12
N LYS A 35 -14.52 -19.44 8.46
CA LYS A 35 -14.10 -18.30 9.29
C LYS A 35 -12.65 -17.90 9.06
N VAL A 36 -11.78 -18.87 8.75
CA VAL A 36 -10.41 -18.57 8.32
C VAL A 36 -10.42 -17.81 6.99
N ARG A 37 -11.25 -18.24 6.03
CA ARG A 37 -11.39 -17.55 4.73
C ARG A 37 -11.95 -16.14 4.88
N GLU A 38 -12.97 -15.95 5.72
CA GLU A 38 -13.51 -14.62 6.02
C GLU A 38 -12.40 -13.71 6.59
N ALA A 39 -11.63 -14.18 7.57
CA ALA A 39 -10.53 -13.41 8.15
C ALA A 39 -9.40 -13.11 7.14
N GLU A 40 -9.12 -14.03 6.20
CA GLU A 40 -8.17 -13.79 5.10
C GLU A 40 -8.70 -12.72 4.13
N ALA A 41 -10.00 -12.72 3.84
CA ALA A 41 -10.63 -11.70 3.02
C ALA A 41 -10.56 -10.31 3.68
N THR A 42 -10.86 -10.22 4.98
CA THR A 42 -10.73 -8.97 5.75
C THR A 42 -9.29 -8.44 5.74
N LEU A 43 -8.30 -9.32 5.87
CA LEU A 43 -6.90 -8.93 5.78
C LEU A 43 -6.56 -8.38 4.38
N ALA A 44 -7.03 -9.05 3.32
CA ALA A 44 -6.81 -8.61 1.95
C ALA A 44 -7.45 -7.25 1.66
N GLU A 45 -8.66 -6.99 2.15
CA GLU A 45 -9.34 -5.70 2.04
C GLU A 45 -8.58 -4.57 2.76
N ALA A 46 -8.08 -4.84 3.97
CA ALA A 46 -7.29 -3.88 4.72
C ALA A 46 -5.98 -3.54 3.97
N GLN A 47 -5.32 -4.54 3.38
CA GLN A 47 -4.11 -4.35 2.57
C GLN A 47 -4.40 -3.56 1.29
N ALA A 48 -5.51 -3.85 0.61
CA ALA A 48 -5.93 -3.12 -0.58
C ALA A 48 -6.21 -1.63 -0.27
N SER A 49 -6.85 -1.36 0.87
CA SER A 49 -7.13 0.01 1.34
C SER A 49 -5.83 0.79 1.57
N LEU A 50 -4.84 0.17 2.21
CA LEU A 50 -3.52 0.76 2.42
C LEU A 50 -2.78 1.01 1.08
N TYR A 51 -2.88 0.08 0.14
CA TYR A 51 -2.26 0.24 -1.18
C TYR A 51 -2.89 1.40 -1.96
N SER A 52 -4.22 1.53 -1.93
CA SER A 52 -4.96 2.62 -2.59
C SER A 52 -4.48 4.00 -2.13
N ILE A 53 -4.31 4.19 -0.81
CA ILE A 53 -3.81 5.46 -0.25
C ILE A 53 -2.37 5.74 -0.67
N LYS A 54 -1.50 4.73 -0.71
CA LYS A 54 -0.12 4.87 -1.21
C LYS A 54 -0.10 5.30 -2.68
N CYS A 55 -0.96 4.72 -3.52
CA CYS A 55 -1.10 5.12 -4.92
C CYS A 55 -1.61 6.57 -5.05
N GLN A 56 -2.62 6.96 -4.27
CA GLN A 56 -3.12 8.34 -4.27
C GLN A 56 -2.03 9.34 -3.87
N ARG A 57 -1.22 9.01 -2.86
CA ARG A 57 -0.07 9.84 -2.46
C ARG A 57 0.97 9.96 -3.58
N ALA A 58 1.29 8.85 -4.24
CA ALA A 58 2.24 8.86 -5.36
C ALA A 58 1.73 9.71 -6.53
N ALA A 59 0.44 9.61 -6.88
CA ALA A 59 -0.18 10.42 -7.91
C ALA A 59 -0.18 11.92 -7.56
N LEU A 60 -0.47 12.27 -6.30
CA LEU A 60 -0.43 13.64 -5.82
C LEU A 60 1.00 14.22 -5.89
N LEU A 61 2.01 13.45 -5.46
CA LEU A 61 3.41 13.84 -5.54
C LEU A 61 3.88 14.05 -6.99
N ALA A 62 3.46 13.17 -7.91
CA ALA A 62 3.75 13.31 -9.33
C ALA A 62 3.12 14.60 -9.91
N THR A 63 1.86 14.89 -9.55
CA THR A 63 1.15 16.09 -9.97
C THR A 63 1.82 17.36 -9.42
N TRP A 64 2.17 17.37 -8.14
CA TRP A 64 2.88 18.50 -7.53
C TRP A 64 4.26 18.75 -8.18
N ARG A 65 5.02 17.69 -8.47
CA ARG A 65 6.29 17.80 -9.20
C ARG A 65 6.10 18.40 -10.60
N TYR A 66 5.10 17.93 -11.34
CA TYR A 66 4.74 18.49 -12.64
C TYR A 66 4.42 19.99 -12.56
N LEU A 67 3.59 20.41 -11.59
CA LEU A 67 3.20 21.80 -11.40
C LEU A 67 4.34 22.71 -10.91
N THR A 68 5.33 22.16 -10.19
CA THR A 68 6.49 22.90 -9.67
C THR A 68 7.71 22.84 -10.59
N GLY A 69 7.58 22.28 -11.80
CA GLY A 69 8.66 22.18 -12.77
C GLY A 69 9.79 21.23 -12.37
N ARG A 70 9.56 20.35 -11.38
CA ARG A 70 10.53 19.35 -10.94
C ARG A 70 10.31 18.05 -11.71
N PRO A 71 11.36 17.37 -12.21
CA PRO A 71 11.19 16.10 -12.91
C PRO A 71 10.59 15.05 -11.97
N VAL A 72 9.57 14.33 -12.45
CA VAL A 72 8.95 13.19 -11.74
C VAL A 72 9.94 12.02 -11.61
N ILE A 73 10.92 11.96 -12.51
CA ILE A 73 11.94 10.92 -12.59
C ILE A 73 13.31 11.62 -12.64
N GLU A 74 14.06 11.58 -11.54
CA GLU A 74 15.41 12.16 -11.45
C GLU A 74 16.40 11.47 -12.41
N SER A 75 16.15 10.21 -12.77
CA SER A 75 17.05 9.39 -13.60
C SER A 75 17.00 9.67 -15.11
N LEU A 76 16.07 10.49 -15.62
CA LEU A 76 16.04 10.87 -17.04
C LEU A 76 16.93 12.07 -17.39
N GLN A 77 17.47 12.77 -16.38
CA GLN A 77 18.32 13.95 -16.62
C GLN A 77 19.70 13.61 -17.22
N LYS A 78 20.08 12.33 -17.28
CA LYS A 78 21.33 11.86 -17.90
C LYS A 78 21.22 11.59 -19.41
N PHE A 79 20.01 11.70 -19.98
CA PHE A 79 19.76 11.53 -21.42
C PHE A 79 19.49 12.88 -22.10
N THR A 80 20.27 13.92 -21.76
CA THR A 80 20.47 15.00 -22.73
C THR A 80 21.41 14.44 -23.80
N PRO A 81 20.96 14.18 -25.04
CA PRO A 81 21.92 14.08 -26.13
C PRO A 81 22.58 15.45 -26.20
N THR A 82 23.86 15.51 -25.85
CA THR A 82 24.72 16.66 -26.15
C THR A 82 24.67 16.84 -27.66
N SER A 83 23.74 17.67 -28.12
CA SER A 83 23.70 18.19 -29.48
C SER A 83 24.92 19.08 -29.63
N HIS A 84 26.05 18.47 -29.97
CA HIS A 84 27.20 19.16 -30.54
C HIS A 84 26.75 19.69 -31.90
N VAL A 85 26.33 20.95 -31.91
CA VAL A 85 26.15 21.75 -33.13
C VAL A 85 27.22 22.83 -33.05
N GLY A 86 28.13 22.84 -34.03
CA GLY A 86 29.14 23.87 -34.23
C GLY A 86 30.55 23.33 -34.17
#